data_AF-A0A970DX70-F1
#
_entry.id   AF-A0A970DX70-F1
#
_cell.length_a   1.000
_cell.length_b   1.000
_cell.length_c   1.000
_cell.angle_alpha   90.00
_cell.angle_beta   90.00
_cell.angle_gamma   90.00
#
_symmetry.space_group_name_H-M   'P 1'
#
loop_
_entity.id
_entity.type
_entity.pdbx_description
1 polymer ?
#
loop_
_entity_poly.entity_id
_entity_poly.type
_entity_poly.pdbx_seq_one_letter_code
_entity_poly.pdbx_strand_id
1 'polypeptide(L)'
;MASYELECNLPGNIPNMENMVRAVDPEAVFTSGAADFRIAVTISGTKQELTCQGRIDGRQSAQVTFTDREIGDPRYDLEAFTQRQKELVRKGVLILLQKIGRPAPPWGILTGVRPSKLYHYLRDLGFSPAEVKDRLQAQFMLVPEKAAHLAAVGEVQRPLLQEVAGRIGIYIGIPFCPTRCHYCSFASYPLATHGHLVEGFLAALAYEIAEIGKTLTRLGHAPATIYIRGGTPTVLTPVQLRDLLARIGCSFPRGELLEYTVEAGRPDTLDRTKLALLRDYGVTRVSVNPQTINPQTLARIGRRHTVEQVEAAVALVRALEFPCLNMDMILGLPGEQEADWDD
;
A
#
# COMPACT_ATOMS: atom_id res chain seq x y z
N MET A 1 27.12 -3.87 13.92
CA MET A 1 25.93 -4.68 14.23
C MET A 1 25.81 -4.78 15.74
N ALA A 2 24.71 -4.28 16.33
CA ALA A 2 24.45 -4.38 17.75
C ALA A 2 23.42 -5.48 18.02
N SER A 3 23.60 -6.24 19.09
CA SER A 3 22.63 -7.26 19.53
C SER A 3 21.67 -6.71 20.58
N TYR A 4 20.41 -7.13 20.48
CA TYR A 4 19.30 -6.67 21.32
C TYR A 4 18.55 -7.85 21.93
N GLU A 5 18.26 -7.77 23.22
CA GLU A 5 17.29 -8.62 23.92
C GLU A 5 16.09 -7.76 24.30
N LEU A 6 14.88 -8.26 24.05
CA LEU A 6 13.65 -7.47 24.15
C LEU A 6 12.66 -8.15 25.10
N GLU A 7 12.10 -7.37 26.01
CA GLU A 7 11.09 -7.82 26.97
C GLU A 7 9.88 -6.88 26.96
N CYS A 8 8.68 -7.46 26.94
CA CYS A 8 7.43 -6.70 27.06
C CYS A 8 6.41 -7.46 27.91
N ASN A 9 5.71 -6.75 28.80
CA ASN A 9 4.63 -7.34 29.59
C ASN A 9 3.36 -7.65 28.77
N LEU A 10 3.21 -7.04 27.59
CA LEU A 10 2.09 -7.27 26.70
C LEU A 10 2.39 -8.42 25.73
N PRO A 11 1.64 -9.53 25.75
CA PRO A 11 1.87 -10.67 24.87
C PRO A 11 1.87 -10.26 23.38
N GLY A 12 2.77 -10.85 22.60
CA GLY A 12 2.84 -10.64 21.15
C GLY A 12 3.40 -9.28 20.71
N ASN A 13 3.98 -8.48 21.60
CA ASN A 13 4.52 -7.15 21.25
C ASN A 13 6.03 -7.13 20.91
N ILE A 14 6.74 -8.26 21.07
CA ILE A 14 8.15 -8.34 20.66
C ILE A 14 8.36 -7.94 19.18
N PRO A 15 7.55 -8.41 18.20
CA PRO A 15 7.71 -7.96 16.80
C PRO A 15 7.55 -6.45 16.60
N ASN A 16 6.69 -5.78 17.40
CA ASN A 16 6.54 -4.32 17.35
C ASN A 16 7.80 -3.61 17.85
N MET A 17 8.43 -4.15 18.89
CA MET A 17 9.71 -3.64 19.40
C MET A 17 10.83 -3.87 18.39
N GLU A 18 10.93 -5.07 17.80
CA GLU A 18 11.92 -5.39 16.78
C GLU A 18 11.83 -4.45 15.58
N ASN A 19 10.63 -4.23 15.04
CA ASN A 19 10.40 -3.30 13.94
C ASN A 19 10.83 -1.87 14.32
N MET A 20 10.58 -1.44 15.56
CA MET A 20 10.98 -0.12 16.01
C MET A 20 12.49 0.01 16.18
N VAL A 21 13.17 -1.03 16.69
CA VAL A 21 14.63 -1.09 16.74
C VAL A 21 15.21 -1.05 15.32
N ARG A 22 14.70 -1.86 14.39
CA ARG A 22 15.16 -1.90 12.99
C ARG A 22 14.96 -0.59 12.23
N ALA A 23 13.95 0.20 12.59
CA ALA A 23 13.75 1.53 12.01
C ALA A 23 14.88 2.52 12.36
N VAL A 24 15.65 2.24 13.42
CA VAL A 24 16.72 3.10 13.95
C VAL A 24 18.10 2.45 13.80
N ASP A 25 18.17 1.12 13.88
CA ASP A 25 19.35 0.28 13.65
C ASP A 25 18.96 -0.87 12.69
N PRO A 26 18.99 -0.63 11.36
CA PRO A 26 18.54 -1.61 10.35
C PRO A 26 19.23 -2.97 10.45
N GLU A 27 20.50 -2.95 10.89
CA GLU A 27 21.35 -4.12 11.04
C GLU A 27 21.18 -4.81 12.40
N ALA A 28 20.22 -4.41 13.24
CA ALA A 28 20.02 -5.01 14.56
C ALA A 28 19.82 -6.53 14.50
N VAL A 29 20.45 -7.22 15.46
CA VAL A 29 20.29 -8.67 15.68
C VAL A 29 19.55 -8.90 16.99
N PHE A 30 18.57 -9.79 16.99
CA PHE A 30 17.79 -10.11 18.19
C PHE A 30 18.22 -11.46 18.78
N THR A 31 18.40 -11.52 20.09
CA THR A 31 18.88 -12.70 20.82
C THR A 31 18.15 -12.86 22.16
N SER A 32 18.12 -14.08 22.68
CA SER A 32 17.55 -14.45 23.98
C SER A 32 18.61 -14.65 25.07
N GLY A 33 19.84 -14.18 24.83
CA GLY A 33 21.00 -14.36 25.72
C GLY A 33 21.79 -13.08 25.95
N ALA A 34 23.12 -13.18 26.07
CA ALA A 34 23.96 -12.01 26.20
C ALA A 34 23.80 -11.08 24.98
N ALA A 35 23.33 -9.85 25.22
CA ALA A 35 23.09 -8.83 24.21
C ALA A 35 23.85 -7.54 24.56
N ASP A 36 24.20 -6.76 23.55
CA ASP A 36 24.79 -5.43 23.72
C ASP A 36 23.83 -4.46 24.41
N PHE A 37 22.54 -4.63 24.13
CA PHE A 37 21.46 -3.86 24.72
C PHE A 37 20.30 -4.76 25.15
N ARG A 38 19.73 -4.50 26.31
CA ARG A 38 18.50 -5.13 26.81
C ARG A 38 17.43 -4.07 26.95
N ILE A 39 16.33 -4.20 26.22
CA ILE A 39 15.21 -3.26 26.26
C ILE A 39 14.01 -3.95 26.91
N ALA A 40 13.54 -3.43 28.03
CA ALA A 40 12.32 -3.88 28.68
C ALA A 40 11.29 -2.76 28.71
N VAL A 41 10.07 -3.03 28.25
CA VAL A 41 8.94 -2.07 28.25
C VAL A 41 7.72 -2.68 28.93
N THR A 42 7.16 -1.96 29.89
CA THR A 42 5.96 -2.32 30.62
C THR A 42 4.89 -1.25 30.41
N ILE A 43 3.71 -1.69 29.95
CA ILE A 43 2.51 -0.86 29.82
C ILE A 43 1.51 -1.25 30.91
N SER A 44 1.05 -0.28 31.67
CA SER A 44 0.02 -0.44 32.70
C SER A 44 -1.01 0.68 32.61
N GLY A 45 -2.17 0.52 33.27
CA GLY A 45 -3.17 1.58 33.34
C GLY A 45 -4.59 1.11 33.06
N THR A 46 -5.46 2.07 32.78
CA THR A 46 -6.90 1.90 32.55
C THR A 46 -7.31 2.58 31.24
N LYS A 47 -8.57 2.45 30.84
CA LYS A 47 -9.10 3.11 29.63
C LYS A 47 -9.06 4.64 29.68
N GLN A 48 -8.83 5.24 30.84
CA GLN A 48 -8.71 6.70 30.99
C GLN A 48 -7.25 7.17 30.90
N GLU A 49 -6.31 6.30 31.23
CA GLU A 49 -4.90 6.65 31.34
C GLU A 49 -4.01 5.40 31.22
N LEU A 50 -3.02 5.46 30.33
CA LEU A 50 -2.00 4.44 30.15
C LEU A 50 -0.62 4.96 30.54
N THR A 51 0.16 4.19 31.26
CA THR A 51 1.54 4.51 31.63
C THR A 51 2.50 3.55 30.94
N CYS A 52 3.54 4.10 30.34
CA CYS A 52 4.67 3.36 29.79
C CYS A 52 5.87 3.54 30.71
N GLN A 53 6.45 2.43 31.15
CA GLN A 53 7.73 2.37 31.85
C GLN A 53 8.69 1.55 31.00
N GLY A 54 9.87 2.08 30.72
CA GLY A 54 10.86 1.39 29.89
C GLY A 54 12.27 1.60 30.41
N ARG A 55 13.12 0.59 30.18
CA ARG A 55 14.55 0.65 30.45
C ARG A 55 15.32 0.05 29.28
N ILE A 56 16.49 0.62 29.02
CA ILE A 56 17.53 0.04 28.17
C ILE A 56 18.78 -0.09 29.03
N ASP A 57 19.41 -1.25 29.02
CA ASP A 57 20.64 -1.58 29.76
C ASP A 57 21.69 -2.20 28.83
N GLY A 58 22.96 -2.26 29.24
CA GLY A 58 24.04 -2.88 28.47
C GLY A 58 25.20 -1.91 28.25
N ARG A 59 25.58 -1.67 26.98
CA ARG A 59 26.66 -0.71 26.65
C ARG A 59 26.36 0.71 27.14
N GLN A 60 25.08 1.07 27.17
CA GLN A 60 24.57 2.31 27.76
C GLN A 60 23.26 2.00 28.47
N SER A 61 22.96 2.77 29.51
CA SER A 61 21.72 2.64 30.27
C SER A 61 20.88 3.90 30.22
N ALA A 62 19.58 3.73 30.05
CA ALA A 62 18.61 4.80 30.15
C ALA A 62 17.25 4.28 30.59
N GLN A 63 16.44 5.16 31.16
CA GLN A 63 15.07 4.86 31.56
C GLN A 63 14.10 5.92 31.04
N VAL A 64 12.85 5.51 30.87
CA VAL A 64 11.74 6.37 30.48
C VAL A 64 10.51 6.00 31.29
N THR A 65 9.78 7.02 31.73
CA THR A 65 8.42 6.86 32.24
C THR A 65 7.59 8.02 31.71
N PHE A 66 6.45 7.72 31.12
CA PHE A 66 5.49 8.74 30.68
C PHE A 66 4.08 8.17 30.70
N THR A 67 3.12 9.08 30.72
CA THR A 67 1.70 8.77 30.85
C THR A 67 0.93 9.37 29.67
N ASP A 68 0.09 8.55 29.05
CA ASP A 68 -0.85 8.89 28.00
C ASP A 68 -2.25 9.03 28.61
N ARG A 69 -2.77 10.26 28.60
CA ARG A 69 -4.15 10.59 28.99
C ARG A 69 -5.06 10.77 27.79
N GLU A 70 -4.52 10.68 26.59
CA GLU A 70 -5.28 10.92 25.37
C GLU A 70 -6.28 9.80 25.12
N ILE A 71 -5.96 8.57 25.53
CA ILE A 71 -6.88 7.44 25.42
C ILE A 71 -8.19 7.64 26.22
N GLY A 72 -8.20 8.54 27.20
CA GLY A 72 -9.40 8.92 27.95
C GLY A 72 -10.35 9.88 27.21
N ASP A 73 -10.00 10.35 26.02
CA ASP A 73 -10.90 11.13 25.17
C ASP A 73 -12.13 10.28 24.79
N PRO A 74 -13.37 10.77 25.00
CA PRO A 74 -14.58 9.99 24.76
C PRO A 74 -14.80 9.60 23.29
N ARG A 75 -14.03 10.18 22.36
CA ARG A 75 -14.04 9.81 20.94
C ARG A 75 -13.38 8.45 20.67
N TYR A 76 -12.53 7.93 21.56
CA TYR A 76 -11.88 6.63 21.37
C TYR A 76 -12.78 5.47 21.84
N ASP A 77 -12.78 4.38 21.07
CA ASP A 77 -13.51 3.15 21.40
C ASP A 77 -12.63 2.13 22.16
N LEU A 78 -13.19 0.94 22.42
CA LEU A 78 -12.49 -0.14 23.11
C LEU A 78 -11.31 -0.69 22.29
N GLU A 79 -11.44 -0.76 20.97
CA GLU A 79 -10.37 -1.27 20.10
C GLU A 79 -9.17 -0.32 20.08
N ALA A 80 -9.43 0.99 20.16
CA ALA A 80 -8.42 2.03 20.30
C ALA A 80 -7.54 1.81 21.52
N PHE A 81 -8.07 1.28 22.63
CA PHE A 81 -7.29 1.01 23.84
C PHE A 81 -6.17 -0.01 23.59
N THR A 82 -6.51 -1.17 23.01
CA THR A 82 -5.50 -2.21 22.70
C THR A 82 -4.51 -1.73 21.65
N GLN A 83 -4.97 -0.99 20.65
CA GLN A 83 -4.09 -0.43 19.63
C GLN A 83 -3.13 0.60 20.25
N ARG A 84 -3.62 1.43 21.16
CA ARG A 84 -2.83 2.44 21.85
C ARG A 84 -1.73 1.83 22.72
N GLN A 85 -2.02 0.73 23.41
CA GLN A 85 -0.99 -0.01 24.15
C GLN A 85 0.19 -0.40 23.26
N LYS A 86 -0.07 -0.92 22.04
CA LYS A 86 0.98 -1.27 21.06
C LYS A 86 1.76 -0.05 20.55
N GLU A 87 1.11 1.10 20.44
CA GLU A 87 1.76 2.37 20.10
C GLU A 87 2.68 2.86 21.21
N LEU A 88 2.25 2.77 22.47
CA LEU A 88 3.07 3.16 23.62
C LEU A 88 4.31 2.26 23.77
N VAL A 89 4.22 0.97 23.45
CA VAL A 89 5.39 0.09 23.40
C VAL A 89 6.42 0.63 22.42
N ARG A 90 6.02 0.93 21.17
CA ARG A 90 6.91 1.50 20.14
C ARG A 90 7.47 2.85 20.56
N LYS A 91 6.63 3.72 21.14
CA LYS A 91 7.04 5.04 21.65
C LYS A 91 8.09 4.91 22.75
N GLY A 92 7.89 3.98 23.70
CA GLY A 92 8.84 3.68 24.77
C GLY A 92 10.18 3.21 24.23
N VAL A 93 10.19 2.25 23.30
CA VAL A 93 11.41 1.78 22.62
C VAL A 93 12.13 2.94 21.93
N LEU A 94 11.42 3.74 21.15
CA LEU A 94 12.01 4.84 20.40
C LEU A 94 12.65 5.91 21.31
N ILE A 95 11.98 6.28 22.41
CA ILE A 95 12.54 7.22 23.39
C ILE A 95 13.80 6.65 24.07
N LEU A 96 13.81 5.35 24.41
CA LEU A 96 15.00 4.71 24.98
C LEU A 96 16.19 4.72 24.01
N LEU A 97 15.94 4.43 22.73
CA LEU A 97 16.96 4.48 21.68
C LEU A 97 17.50 5.92 21.49
N GLN A 98 16.63 6.93 21.53
CA GLN A 98 17.05 8.34 21.49
C GLN A 98 17.94 8.72 22.68
N LYS A 99 17.61 8.25 23.89
CA LYS A 99 18.40 8.51 25.10
C LYS A 99 19.81 7.94 25.06
N ILE A 100 20.03 6.88 24.28
CA ILE A 100 21.38 6.32 24.04
C ILE A 100 22.03 6.88 22.76
N GLY A 101 21.50 7.98 22.21
CA GLY A 101 22.11 8.72 21.11
C GLY A 101 21.75 8.20 19.71
N ARG A 102 20.74 7.33 19.57
CA ARG A 102 20.27 6.90 18.25
C ARG A 102 19.23 7.88 17.69
N PRO A 103 19.38 8.38 16.45
CA PRO A 103 18.46 9.37 15.88
C PRO A 103 17.08 8.73 15.62
N ALA A 104 16.02 9.47 15.94
CA ALA A 104 14.67 9.01 15.58
C ALA A 104 14.38 9.25 14.10
N PRO A 105 13.64 8.34 13.44
CA PRO A 105 13.21 8.54 12.07
C PRO A 105 12.21 9.71 12.01
N PRO A 106 12.13 10.46 10.88
CA PRO A 106 11.20 11.59 10.74
C PRO A 106 9.73 11.22 10.95
N TRP A 107 9.37 9.96 10.72
CA TRP A 107 8.02 9.41 10.89
C TRP A 107 7.73 8.89 12.29
N GLY A 108 8.67 8.99 13.23
CA GLY A 108 8.53 8.47 14.59
C GLY A 108 8.13 6.99 14.60
N ILE A 109 7.09 6.67 15.37
CA ILE A 109 6.58 5.30 15.51
C ILE A 109 5.72 4.83 14.32
N LEU A 110 5.48 5.70 13.32
CA LEU A 110 4.76 5.36 12.08
C LEU A 110 5.69 4.88 10.97
N THR A 111 6.97 4.63 11.27
CA THR A 111 7.89 4.01 10.31
C THR A 111 7.40 2.61 9.94
N GLY A 112 7.24 2.33 8.64
CA GLY A 112 6.70 1.06 8.13
C GLY A 112 5.18 0.89 8.27
N VAL A 113 4.46 1.94 8.71
CA VAL A 113 3.00 1.97 8.79
C VAL A 113 2.46 2.84 7.64
N ARG A 114 1.20 2.61 7.20
CA ARG A 114 0.50 3.53 6.28
C ARG A 114 -0.11 4.69 7.10
N PRO A 115 0.54 5.87 7.18
CA PRO A 115 0.14 6.89 8.15
C PRO A 115 -1.17 7.60 7.77
N SER A 116 -1.54 7.63 6.49
CA SER A 116 -2.79 8.27 6.05
C SER A 116 -4.04 7.58 6.60
N LYS A 117 -3.99 6.26 6.82
CA LYS A 117 -5.12 5.53 7.43
C LYS A 117 -5.39 6.02 8.87
N LEU A 118 -4.32 6.27 9.64
CA LEU A 118 -4.44 6.84 10.98
C LEU A 118 -5.01 8.26 10.94
N TYR A 119 -4.55 9.09 10.00
CA TYR A 119 -5.09 10.43 9.83
C TYR A 119 -6.61 10.40 9.62
N HIS A 120 -7.07 9.58 8.66
CA HIS A 120 -8.50 9.45 8.34
C HIS A 120 -9.30 8.90 9.52
N TYR A 121 -8.78 7.88 10.21
CA TYR A 121 -9.40 7.36 11.43
C TYR A 121 -9.64 8.46 12.48
N LEU A 122 -8.62 9.28 12.79
CA LEU A 122 -8.78 10.38 13.74
C LEU A 122 -9.76 11.44 13.24
N ARG A 123 -9.78 11.73 11.93
CA ARG A 123 -10.78 12.64 11.35
C ARG A 123 -12.20 12.07 11.47
N ASP A 124 -12.38 10.77 11.32
CA ASP A 124 -13.68 10.09 11.45
C ASP A 124 -14.16 10.04 12.90
N LEU A 125 -13.25 10.00 13.87
CA LEU A 125 -13.55 10.21 15.29
C LEU A 125 -13.94 11.66 15.64
N GLY A 126 -13.85 12.59 14.70
CA GLY A 126 -14.24 13.99 14.88
C GLY A 126 -13.13 14.91 15.38
N PHE A 127 -11.87 14.50 15.38
CA PHE A 127 -10.74 15.41 15.62
C PHE A 127 -10.57 16.36 14.43
N SER A 128 -10.37 17.65 14.69
CA SER A 128 -10.01 18.66 13.67
C SER A 128 -8.62 18.41 13.06
N PRO A 129 -8.31 18.95 11.87
CA PRO A 129 -6.98 18.79 11.26
C PRO A 129 -5.83 19.25 12.18
N ALA A 130 -6.06 20.32 12.96
CA ALA A 130 -5.10 20.81 13.94
C ALA A 130 -4.90 19.81 15.10
N GLU A 131 -5.98 19.31 15.69
CA GLU A 131 -5.92 18.29 16.75
C GLU A 131 -5.22 17.01 16.29
N VAL A 132 -5.44 16.59 15.04
CA VAL A 132 -4.75 15.42 14.47
C VAL A 132 -3.25 15.70 14.30
N LYS A 133 -2.88 16.86 13.78
CA LYS A 133 -1.47 17.26 13.63
C LYS A 133 -0.73 17.30 14.97
N ASP A 134 -1.39 17.79 16.02
CA ASP A 134 -0.80 17.83 17.37
C ASP A 134 -0.57 16.42 17.91
N ARG A 135 -1.52 15.49 17.67
CA ARG A 135 -1.41 14.07 18.06
C ARG A 135 -0.30 13.36 17.31
N LEU A 136 -0.18 13.58 16.01
CA LEU A 136 0.89 13.03 15.18
C LEU A 136 2.28 13.37 15.74
N GLN A 137 2.46 14.57 16.26
CA GLN A 137 3.71 14.99 16.89
C GLN A 137 3.85 14.45 18.31
N ALA A 138 2.86 14.69 19.18
CA ALA A 138 2.96 14.38 20.61
C ALA A 138 2.97 12.88 20.89
N GLN A 139 2.21 12.10 20.12
CA GLN A 139 1.96 10.70 20.41
C GLN A 139 2.71 9.76 19.49
N PHE A 140 2.75 10.11 18.22
CA PHE A 140 3.40 9.30 17.21
C PHE A 140 4.83 9.74 16.93
N MET A 141 5.30 10.83 17.54
CA MET A 141 6.66 11.34 17.45
C MET A 141 7.09 11.72 16.03
N LEU A 142 6.16 12.17 15.19
CA LEU A 142 6.49 12.71 13.88
C LEU A 142 7.18 14.06 14.04
N VAL A 143 8.19 14.33 13.20
CA VAL A 143 8.73 15.69 13.10
C VAL A 143 7.66 16.63 12.53
N PRO A 144 7.67 17.94 12.88
CA PRO A 144 6.61 18.88 12.49
C PRO A 144 6.32 18.91 10.98
N GLU A 145 7.37 18.84 10.16
CA GLU A 145 7.25 18.82 8.69
C GLU A 145 6.46 17.58 8.20
N LYS A 146 6.72 16.39 8.73
CA LYS A 146 6.01 15.16 8.33
C LYS A 146 4.56 15.15 8.84
N ALA A 147 4.31 15.68 10.03
CA ALA A 147 2.95 15.83 10.53
C ALA A 147 2.13 16.82 9.67
N ALA A 148 2.73 17.94 9.26
CA ALA A 148 2.10 18.91 8.36
C ALA A 148 1.83 18.32 6.98
N HIS A 149 2.81 17.63 6.38
CA HIS A 149 2.63 16.94 5.10
C HIS A 149 1.53 15.89 5.15
N LEU A 150 1.52 15.06 6.20
CA LEU A 150 0.47 14.04 6.35
C LEU A 150 -0.92 14.67 6.48
N ALA A 151 -1.05 15.77 7.22
CA ALA A 151 -2.31 16.48 7.35
C ALA A 151 -2.79 17.08 6.02
N ALA A 152 -1.88 17.70 5.25
CA ALA A 152 -2.19 18.24 3.93
C ALA A 152 -2.65 17.13 2.97
N VAL A 153 -1.92 16.02 2.88
CA VAL A 153 -2.30 14.85 2.07
C VAL A 153 -3.64 14.28 2.54
N GLY A 154 -3.85 14.21 3.84
CA GLY A 154 -5.09 13.76 4.45
C GLY A 154 -6.28 14.58 3.98
N GLU A 155 -6.25 15.90 4.12
CA GLU A 155 -7.37 16.76 3.72
C GLU A 155 -7.62 16.76 2.21
N VAL A 156 -6.58 16.60 1.37
CA VAL A 156 -6.77 16.39 -0.09
C VAL A 156 -7.50 15.07 -0.37
N GLN A 157 -7.23 14.01 0.39
CA GLN A 157 -7.87 12.71 0.23
C GLN A 157 -9.28 12.63 0.83
N ARG A 158 -9.63 13.46 1.82
CA ARG A 158 -10.90 13.38 2.56
C ARG A 158 -12.14 13.38 1.66
N PRO A 159 -12.30 14.33 0.70
CA PRO A 159 -13.47 14.35 -0.17
C PRO A 159 -13.61 13.08 -1.01
N LEU A 160 -12.48 12.53 -1.49
CA LEU A 160 -12.46 11.31 -2.31
C LEU A 160 -12.94 10.08 -1.52
N LEU A 161 -12.59 9.99 -0.23
CA LEU A 161 -13.03 8.90 0.63
C LEU A 161 -14.52 9.01 0.98
N GLN A 162 -15.05 10.22 1.10
CA GLN A 162 -16.48 10.46 1.35
C GLN A 162 -17.33 10.06 0.15
N GLU A 163 -16.85 10.31 -1.07
CA GLU A 163 -17.54 9.93 -2.32
C GLU A 163 -17.73 8.41 -2.47
N VAL A 164 -16.78 7.62 -1.94
CA VAL A 164 -16.84 6.14 -1.96
C VAL A 164 -17.34 5.52 -0.66
N ALA A 165 -17.76 6.32 0.32
CA ALA A 165 -18.17 5.81 1.62
C ALA A 165 -19.36 4.85 1.50
N GLY A 166 -19.25 3.68 2.15
CA GLY A 166 -20.28 2.63 2.09
C GLY A 166 -20.39 1.90 0.74
N ARG A 167 -19.55 2.23 -0.23
CA ARG A 167 -19.43 1.54 -1.53
C ARG A 167 -18.22 0.61 -1.53
N ILE A 168 -18.18 -0.29 -2.49
CA ILE A 168 -17.12 -1.30 -2.61
C ILE A 168 -16.31 -1.14 -3.89
N GLY A 169 -15.03 -1.52 -3.83
CA GLY A 169 -14.19 -1.68 -5.01
C GLY A 169 -14.11 -3.15 -5.41
N ILE A 170 -14.21 -3.43 -6.71
CA ILE A 170 -13.98 -4.76 -7.28
C ILE A 170 -12.58 -4.81 -7.88
N TYR A 171 -11.77 -5.76 -7.42
CA TYR A 171 -10.46 -6.03 -7.98
C TYR A 171 -10.48 -7.39 -8.69
N ILE A 172 -10.05 -7.43 -9.95
CA ILE A 172 -9.98 -8.65 -10.76
C ILE A 172 -8.53 -8.88 -11.15
N GLY A 173 -7.97 -9.99 -10.66
CA GLY A 173 -6.59 -10.38 -10.92
C GLY A 173 -6.46 -11.29 -12.13
N ILE A 174 -5.77 -10.86 -13.19
CA ILE A 174 -5.34 -11.68 -14.33
C ILE A 174 -3.83 -11.96 -14.17
N PRO A 175 -3.42 -13.11 -13.64
CA PRO A 175 -2.06 -13.32 -13.16
C PRO A 175 -1.08 -13.75 -14.27
N PHE A 176 -1.45 -13.65 -15.54
CA PHE A 176 -0.63 -14.08 -16.67
C PHE A 176 0.17 -12.93 -17.27
N CYS A 177 1.41 -13.20 -17.68
CA CYS A 177 2.29 -12.22 -18.33
C CYS A 177 2.94 -12.82 -19.58
N PRO A 178 3.39 -12.01 -20.55
CA PRO A 178 4.25 -12.51 -21.63
C PRO A 178 5.57 -13.05 -21.07
N THR A 179 6.18 -12.28 -20.16
CA THR A 179 7.43 -12.62 -19.47
C THR A 179 7.38 -12.15 -18.01
N ARG A 180 8.23 -12.71 -17.15
CA ARG A 180 8.43 -12.23 -15.77
C ARG A 180 9.48 -11.12 -15.76
N CYS A 181 9.14 -9.94 -15.25
CA CYS A 181 10.08 -8.84 -15.07
C CYS A 181 10.91 -9.06 -13.79
N HIS A 182 12.18 -8.69 -13.79
CA HIS A 182 13.10 -8.99 -12.67
C HIS A 182 12.73 -8.29 -11.36
N TYR A 183 12.13 -7.10 -11.43
CA TYR A 183 11.67 -6.34 -10.26
C TYR A 183 10.28 -6.76 -9.75
N CYS A 184 9.55 -7.60 -10.51
CA CYS A 184 8.14 -7.85 -10.23
C CYS A 184 7.95 -8.78 -9.02
N SER A 185 7.32 -8.24 -7.97
CA SER A 185 6.91 -8.97 -6.77
C SER A 185 5.48 -9.51 -6.84
N PHE A 186 4.73 -9.20 -7.89
CA PHE A 186 3.35 -9.69 -8.07
C PHE A 186 3.32 -11.14 -8.57
N ALA A 187 2.23 -11.84 -8.28
CA ALA A 187 1.93 -13.13 -8.90
C ALA A 187 1.89 -12.93 -10.43
N SER A 188 2.83 -13.58 -11.13
CA SER A 188 3.02 -13.43 -12.57
C SER A 188 3.44 -14.77 -13.16
N TYR A 189 2.55 -15.38 -13.93
CA TYR A 189 2.74 -16.67 -14.60
C TYR A 189 3.03 -16.43 -16.08
N PRO A 190 4.26 -16.70 -16.55
CA PRO A 190 4.61 -16.53 -17.96
C PRO A 190 3.78 -17.46 -18.86
N LEU A 191 3.24 -16.92 -19.95
CA LEU A 191 2.42 -17.68 -20.91
C LEU A 191 3.19 -18.87 -21.51
N ALA A 192 4.51 -18.75 -21.69
CA ALA A 192 5.33 -19.83 -22.24
C ALA A 192 5.28 -21.11 -21.38
N THR A 193 5.09 -20.99 -20.07
CA THR A 193 5.07 -22.13 -19.13
C THR A 193 3.67 -22.43 -18.59
N HIS A 194 2.79 -21.42 -18.49
CA HIS A 194 1.48 -21.52 -17.85
C HIS A 194 0.30 -21.19 -18.77
N GLY A 195 0.53 -20.98 -20.07
CA GLY A 195 -0.53 -20.59 -21.02
C GLY A 195 -1.68 -21.60 -21.11
N HIS A 196 -1.39 -22.89 -20.88
CA HIS A 196 -2.41 -23.95 -20.84
C HIS A 196 -3.44 -23.78 -19.71
N LEU A 197 -3.16 -22.95 -18.70
CA LEU A 197 -4.06 -22.69 -17.58
C LEU A 197 -5.05 -21.53 -17.86
N VAL A 198 -4.85 -20.75 -18.92
CA VAL A 198 -5.62 -19.52 -19.16
C VAL A 198 -7.12 -19.80 -19.29
N GLU A 199 -7.51 -20.79 -20.11
CA GLU A 199 -8.93 -21.13 -20.32
C GLU A 199 -9.61 -21.60 -19.03
N GLY A 200 -8.97 -22.52 -18.29
CA GLY A 200 -9.50 -23.00 -17.01
C GLY A 200 -9.59 -21.89 -15.96
N PHE A 201 -8.61 -21.00 -15.92
CA PHE A 201 -8.63 -19.82 -15.06
C PHE A 201 -9.79 -18.89 -15.40
N LEU A 202 -9.98 -18.55 -16.68
CA LEU A 202 -11.07 -17.67 -17.11
C LEU A 202 -12.45 -18.27 -16.84
N ALA A 203 -12.61 -19.59 -16.98
CA ALA A 203 -13.85 -20.29 -16.64
C ALA A 203 -14.14 -20.21 -15.12
N ALA A 204 -13.13 -20.42 -14.27
CA ALA A 204 -13.28 -20.28 -12.82
C ALA A 204 -13.58 -18.83 -12.42
N LEU A 205 -12.86 -17.87 -13.00
CA LEU A 205 -13.07 -16.44 -12.77
C LEU A 205 -14.47 -16.00 -13.21
N ALA A 206 -14.97 -16.51 -14.33
CA ALA A 206 -16.32 -16.25 -14.81
C ALA A 206 -17.40 -16.71 -13.82
N TYR A 207 -17.21 -17.88 -13.21
CA TYR A 207 -18.09 -18.38 -12.15
C TYR A 207 -18.04 -17.47 -10.92
N GLU A 208 -16.83 -17.10 -10.48
CA GLU A 208 -16.64 -16.22 -9.30
C GLU A 208 -17.27 -14.84 -9.51
N ILE A 209 -17.07 -14.21 -10.68
CA ILE A 209 -17.70 -12.93 -11.04
C ILE A 209 -19.23 -13.03 -10.95
N ALA A 210 -19.81 -14.12 -11.44
CA ALA A 210 -21.26 -14.32 -11.40
C ALA A 210 -21.79 -14.48 -9.97
N GLU A 211 -21.13 -15.30 -9.14
CA GLU A 211 -21.56 -15.55 -7.75
C GLU A 211 -21.35 -14.33 -6.84
N ILE A 212 -20.25 -13.59 -7.03
CA ILE A 212 -20.02 -12.31 -6.34
C ILE A 212 -21.10 -11.30 -6.76
N GLY A 213 -21.38 -11.16 -8.06
CA GLY A 213 -22.43 -10.25 -8.54
C GLY A 213 -23.81 -10.53 -7.94
N LYS A 214 -24.21 -11.82 -7.88
CA LYS A 214 -25.45 -12.24 -7.19
C LYS A 214 -25.43 -11.87 -5.71
N THR A 215 -24.30 -12.10 -5.03
CA THR A 215 -24.15 -11.80 -3.61
C THR A 215 -24.24 -10.30 -3.33
N LEU A 216 -23.57 -9.47 -4.12
CA LEU A 216 -23.61 -8.02 -3.99
C LEU A 216 -25.02 -7.47 -4.22
N THR A 217 -25.70 -7.99 -5.25
CA THR A 217 -27.10 -7.65 -5.53
C THR A 217 -28.00 -8.00 -4.34
N ARG A 218 -27.85 -9.21 -3.78
CA ARG A 218 -28.62 -9.67 -2.61
C ARG A 218 -28.36 -8.81 -1.37
N LEU A 219 -27.14 -8.32 -1.18
CA LEU A 219 -26.76 -7.47 -0.06
C LEU A 219 -27.05 -5.97 -0.30
N GLY A 220 -27.52 -5.60 -1.49
CA GLY A 220 -27.78 -4.21 -1.85
C GLY A 220 -26.52 -3.36 -2.00
N HIS A 221 -25.38 -3.97 -2.34
CA HIS A 221 -24.13 -3.26 -2.57
C HIS A 221 -23.88 -3.05 -4.06
N ALA A 222 -23.58 -1.80 -4.44
CA ALA A 222 -23.13 -1.44 -5.78
C ALA A 222 -21.62 -1.09 -5.76
N PRO A 223 -20.86 -1.50 -6.79
CA PRO A 223 -19.47 -1.12 -6.89
C PRO A 223 -19.31 0.39 -7.15
N ALA A 224 -18.32 1.01 -6.51
CA ALA A 224 -17.83 2.35 -6.86
C ALA A 224 -16.77 2.26 -7.96
N THR A 225 -15.93 1.23 -7.93
CA THR A 225 -14.81 1.07 -8.85
C THR A 225 -14.65 -0.37 -9.29
N ILE A 226 -14.19 -0.57 -10.52
CA ILE A 226 -13.70 -1.87 -11.01
C ILE A 226 -12.26 -1.71 -11.45
N TYR A 227 -11.37 -2.59 -10.99
CA TYR A 227 -9.95 -2.54 -11.28
C TYR A 227 -9.45 -3.90 -11.76
N ILE A 228 -9.10 -4.00 -13.04
CA ILE A 228 -8.54 -5.22 -13.65
C ILE A 228 -7.03 -5.06 -13.72
N ARG A 229 -6.30 -5.91 -12.98
CA ARG A 229 -4.84 -5.90 -12.82
C ARG A 229 -4.31 -7.31 -12.76
N GLY A 230 -3.00 -7.50 -12.63
CA GLY A 230 -2.42 -8.71 -12.09
C GLY A 230 -1.00 -8.83 -12.62
N GLY A 231 -0.81 -9.85 -13.45
CA GLY A 231 0.29 -9.88 -14.40
C GLY A 231 0.06 -8.84 -15.49
N THR A 232 -0.66 -9.20 -16.54
CA THR A 232 -0.96 -8.32 -17.67
C THR A 232 -2.32 -8.69 -18.26
N PRO A 233 -3.43 -8.03 -17.84
CA PRO A 233 -4.77 -8.29 -18.37
C PRO A 233 -4.85 -8.30 -19.90
N THR A 234 -4.05 -7.46 -20.58
CA THR A 234 -4.04 -7.36 -22.04
C THR A 234 -3.28 -8.48 -22.73
N VAL A 235 -2.74 -9.50 -22.02
CA VAL A 235 -2.27 -10.73 -22.68
C VAL A 235 -3.40 -11.54 -23.28
N LEU A 236 -4.62 -11.37 -22.73
CA LEU A 236 -5.80 -12.08 -23.20
C LEU A 236 -6.03 -11.76 -24.69
N THR A 237 -6.46 -12.77 -25.44
CA THR A 237 -6.89 -12.56 -26.82
C THR A 237 -8.09 -11.61 -26.86
N PRO A 238 -8.36 -10.92 -27.97
CA PRO A 238 -9.54 -10.06 -28.08
C PRO A 238 -10.86 -10.77 -27.76
N VAL A 239 -10.97 -12.07 -28.06
CA VAL A 239 -12.15 -12.90 -27.75
C VAL A 239 -12.27 -13.13 -26.24
N GLN A 240 -11.18 -13.58 -25.60
CA GLN A 240 -11.15 -13.80 -24.14
C GLN A 240 -11.41 -12.50 -23.37
N LEU A 241 -10.79 -11.40 -23.79
CA LEU A 241 -10.97 -10.09 -23.17
C LEU A 241 -12.42 -9.61 -23.31
N ARG A 242 -13.03 -9.75 -24.50
CA ARG A 242 -14.44 -9.41 -24.73
C ARG A 242 -15.37 -10.22 -23.83
N ASP A 243 -15.16 -11.54 -23.74
CA ASP A 243 -15.96 -12.42 -22.88
C ASP A 243 -15.85 -12.02 -21.40
N LEU A 244 -14.64 -11.76 -20.91
CA LEU A 244 -14.40 -11.27 -19.55
C LEU A 244 -15.16 -9.95 -19.28
N LEU A 245 -14.99 -8.95 -20.15
CA LEU A 245 -15.65 -7.64 -19.99
C LEU A 245 -17.18 -7.76 -20.05
N ALA A 246 -17.70 -8.65 -20.88
CA ALA A 246 -19.14 -8.94 -20.93
C ALA A 246 -19.65 -9.53 -19.62
N ARG A 247 -18.94 -10.51 -19.04
CA ARG A 247 -19.31 -11.12 -17.77
C ARG A 247 -19.29 -10.12 -16.62
N ILE A 248 -18.22 -9.33 -16.52
CA ILE A 248 -18.12 -8.21 -15.55
C ILE A 248 -19.33 -7.30 -15.71
N GLY A 249 -19.64 -6.95 -16.95
CA GLY A 249 -20.74 -6.07 -17.29
C GLY A 249 -22.14 -6.59 -16.95
N CYS A 250 -22.33 -7.91 -16.98
CA CYS A 250 -23.58 -8.56 -16.58
C CYS A 250 -23.71 -8.68 -15.05
N SER A 251 -22.59 -8.82 -14.34
CA SER A 251 -22.57 -9.05 -12.90
C SER A 251 -22.47 -7.78 -12.06
N PHE A 252 -21.90 -6.72 -12.61
CA PHE A 252 -21.62 -5.47 -11.92
C PHE A 252 -22.22 -4.29 -12.71
N PRO A 253 -23.31 -3.67 -12.23
CA PRO A 253 -23.88 -2.49 -12.87
C PRO A 253 -22.86 -1.36 -13.00
N ARG A 254 -22.74 -0.80 -14.22
CA ARG A 254 -21.70 0.17 -14.56
C ARG A 254 -22.13 1.64 -14.45
N GLY A 255 -23.44 1.91 -14.38
CA GLY A 255 -24.00 3.26 -14.50
C GLY A 255 -23.57 4.25 -13.41
N GLU A 256 -23.12 3.75 -12.27
CA GLU A 256 -22.69 4.59 -11.13
C GLU A 256 -21.19 4.43 -10.82
N LEU A 257 -20.41 3.75 -11.67
CA LEU A 257 -18.98 3.60 -11.44
C LEU A 257 -18.29 4.96 -11.53
N LEU A 258 -17.48 5.27 -10.51
CA LEU A 258 -16.59 6.43 -10.51
C LEU A 258 -15.36 6.16 -11.38
N GLU A 259 -14.84 4.93 -11.33
CA GLU A 259 -13.68 4.52 -12.11
C GLU A 259 -13.83 3.06 -12.58
N TYR A 260 -13.54 2.84 -13.87
CA TYR A 260 -13.32 1.50 -14.41
C TYR A 260 -11.93 1.45 -15.05
N THR A 261 -11.01 0.76 -14.37
CA THR A 261 -9.60 0.67 -14.74
C THR A 261 -9.24 -0.69 -15.30
N VAL A 262 -8.48 -0.68 -16.39
CA VAL A 262 -7.75 -1.86 -16.86
C VAL A 262 -6.27 -1.51 -16.96
N GLU A 263 -5.45 -2.20 -16.18
CA GLU A 263 -4.00 -2.09 -16.33
C GLU A 263 -3.55 -2.78 -17.61
N ALA A 264 -3.02 -1.99 -18.53
CA ALA A 264 -2.41 -2.46 -19.76
C ALA A 264 -0.91 -2.16 -19.73
N GLY A 265 -0.29 -2.42 -18.57
CA GLY A 265 1.06 -1.99 -18.24
C GLY A 265 2.20 -2.56 -19.12
N ARG A 266 1.89 -3.41 -20.09
CA ARG A 266 2.81 -3.92 -21.12
C ARG A 266 2.42 -3.31 -22.47
N PRO A 267 3.17 -2.33 -22.98
CA PRO A 267 2.90 -1.75 -24.31
C PRO A 267 2.88 -2.80 -25.42
N ASP A 268 3.70 -3.84 -25.29
CA ASP A 268 3.85 -4.94 -26.24
C ASP A 268 2.67 -5.93 -26.29
N THR A 269 1.65 -5.77 -25.43
CA THR A 269 0.43 -6.59 -25.46
C THR A 269 -0.81 -5.80 -25.88
N LEU A 270 -0.65 -4.51 -26.15
CA LEU A 270 -1.70 -3.60 -26.57
C LEU A 270 -1.77 -3.47 -28.08
N ASP A 271 -3.00 -3.41 -28.58
CA ASP A 271 -3.31 -3.06 -29.96
C ASP A 271 -4.60 -2.24 -30.01
N ARG A 272 -4.90 -1.68 -31.18
CA ARG A 272 -6.10 -0.85 -31.38
C ARG A 272 -7.39 -1.63 -31.10
N THR A 273 -7.44 -2.92 -31.42
CA THR A 273 -8.63 -3.76 -31.24
C THR A 273 -8.94 -3.93 -29.75
N LYS A 274 -7.95 -4.23 -28.93
CA LYS A 274 -8.10 -4.35 -27.47
C LYS A 274 -8.47 -3.02 -26.85
N LEU A 275 -7.82 -1.92 -27.24
CA LEU A 275 -8.17 -0.59 -26.69
C LEU A 275 -9.59 -0.16 -27.08
N ALA A 276 -10.02 -0.42 -28.32
CA ALA A 276 -11.40 -0.18 -28.75
C ALA A 276 -12.40 -1.01 -27.91
N LEU A 277 -12.11 -2.30 -27.69
CA LEU A 277 -12.89 -3.14 -26.78
C LEU A 277 -13.00 -2.54 -25.38
N LEU A 278 -11.89 -2.07 -24.79
CA LEU A 278 -11.92 -1.45 -23.48
C LEU A 278 -12.83 -0.20 -23.47
N ARG A 279 -12.74 0.66 -24.49
CA ARG A 279 -13.64 1.83 -24.62
C ARG A 279 -15.10 1.44 -24.76
N ASP A 280 -15.42 0.50 -25.64
CA ASP A 280 -16.78 0.04 -25.90
C ASP A 280 -17.45 -0.51 -24.63
N TYR A 281 -16.67 -1.09 -23.72
CA TYR A 281 -17.16 -1.61 -22.44
C TYR A 281 -17.14 -0.58 -21.30
N GLY A 282 -16.79 0.67 -21.60
CA GLY A 282 -16.88 1.79 -20.66
C GLY A 282 -15.67 1.94 -19.72
N VAL A 283 -14.50 1.39 -20.08
CA VAL A 283 -13.27 1.61 -19.31
C VAL A 283 -12.89 3.09 -19.38
N THR A 284 -12.77 3.72 -18.21
CA THR A 284 -12.48 5.16 -18.07
C THR A 284 -11.00 5.43 -17.84
N ARG A 285 -10.25 4.45 -17.33
CA ARG A 285 -8.82 4.58 -17.08
C ARG A 285 -8.04 3.37 -17.59
N VAL A 286 -6.92 3.65 -18.26
CA VAL A 286 -5.98 2.63 -18.71
C VAL A 286 -4.57 3.01 -18.28
N SER A 287 -3.72 2.01 -18.05
CA SER A 287 -2.31 2.23 -17.78
C SER A 287 -1.43 1.75 -18.94
N VAL A 288 -0.41 2.52 -19.30
CA VAL A 288 0.64 2.13 -20.26
C VAL A 288 1.97 2.39 -19.56
N ASN A 289 2.62 1.33 -19.08
CA ASN A 289 3.65 1.50 -18.05
C ASN A 289 5.06 1.18 -18.59
N PRO A 290 5.84 2.17 -19.04
CA PRO A 290 7.20 1.95 -19.55
C PRO A 290 8.15 1.47 -18.44
N GLN A 291 7.92 1.88 -17.18
CA GLN A 291 8.80 1.73 -16.02
C GLN A 291 10.07 2.58 -16.10
N THR A 292 10.69 2.63 -17.27
CA THR A 292 11.86 3.44 -17.61
C THR A 292 11.85 3.64 -19.12
N ILE A 293 12.43 4.74 -19.59
CA ILE A 293 12.63 5.00 -21.03
C ILE A 293 14.04 4.60 -21.49
N ASN A 294 14.92 4.19 -20.58
CA ASN A 294 16.29 3.76 -20.90
C ASN A 294 16.29 2.34 -21.51
N PRO A 295 16.67 2.17 -22.80
CA PRO A 295 16.63 0.87 -23.47
C PRO A 295 17.55 -0.19 -22.85
N GLN A 296 18.69 0.22 -22.31
CA GLN A 296 19.63 -0.71 -21.64
C GLN A 296 19.02 -1.24 -20.34
N THR A 297 18.38 -0.36 -19.57
CA THR A 297 17.66 -0.75 -18.35
C THR A 297 16.50 -1.68 -18.68
N LEU A 298 15.68 -1.35 -19.68
CA LEU A 298 14.56 -2.20 -20.15
C LEU A 298 15.01 -3.64 -20.41
N ALA A 299 16.11 -3.81 -21.14
CA ALA A 299 16.69 -5.13 -21.42
C ALA A 299 17.11 -5.86 -20.12
N ARG A 300 17.78 -5.16 -19.18
CA ARG A 300 18.21 -5.73 -17.89
C ARG A 300 17.04 -6.17 -17.02
N ILE A 301 15.91 -5.48 -17.07
CA ILE A 301 14.73 -5.80 -16.26
C ILE A 301 13.76 -6.79 -16.91
N GLY A 302 14.11 -7.32 -18.09
CA GLY A 302 13.32 -8.34 -18.79
C GLY A 302 12.12 -7.77 -19.54
N ARG A 303 12.16 -6.49 -19.90
CA ARG A 303 11.17 -5.80 -20.73
C ARG A 303 11.74 -5.62 -22.14
N ARG A 304 10.96 -6.01 -23.15
CA ARG A 304 11.40 -6.01 -24.56
C ARG A 304 10.69 -4.98 -25.43
N HIS A 305 9.94 -4.08 -24.80
CA HIS A 305 9.28 -3.01 -25.53
C HIS A 305 10.26 -1.87 -25.80
N THR A 306 10.00 -1.06 -26.83
CA THR A 306 10.77 0.15 -27.14
C THR A 306 10.03 1.42 -26.71
N VAL A 307 10.72 2.56 -26.68
CA VAL A 307 10.10 3.85 -26.39
C VAL A 307 9.04 4.19 -27.43
N GLU A 308 9.30 3.92 -28.71
CA GLU A 308 8.36 4.16 -29.81
C GLU A 308 7.08 3.33 -29.66
N GLN A 309 7.17 2.12 -29.10
CA GLN A 309 5.98 1.30 -28.80
C GLN A 309 5.16 1.90 -27.66
N VAL A 310 5.79 2.52 -26.67
CA VAL A 310 5.09 3.27 -25.61
C VAL A 310 4.39 4.47 -26.22
N GLU A 311 5.10 5.27 -27.01
CA GLU A 311 4.54 6.45 -27.69
C GLU A 311 3.35 6.08 -28.58
N ALA A 312 3.48 5.01 -29.37
CA ALA A 312 2.39 4.50 -30.20
C ALA A 312 1.18 4.06 -29.37
N ALA A 313 1.39 3.36 -28.25
CA ALA A 313 0.31 2.97 -27.35
C ALA A 313 -0.37 4.19 -26.72
N VAL A 314 0.40 5.19 -26.28
CA VAL A 314 -0.12 6.46 -25.75
C VAL A 314 -0.93 7.22 -26.81
N ALA A 315 -0.43 7.28 -28.05
CA ALA A 315 -1.14 7.92 -29.16
C ALA A 315 -2.48 7.22 -29.44
N LEU A 316 -2.52 5.89 -29.41
CA LEU A 316 -3.77 5.13 -29.57
C LEU A 316 -4.75 5.37 -28.43
N VAL A 317 -4.29 5.41 -27.18
CA VAL A 317 -5.13 5.71 -26.01
C VAL A 317 -5.73 7.11 -26.13
N ARG A 318 -4.95 8.11 -26.55
CA ARG A 318 -5.44 9.48 -26.79
C ARG A 318 -6.44 9.53 -27.94
N ALA A 319 -6.16 8.85 -29.05
CA ALA A 319 -7.03 8.82 -30.23
C ALA A 319 -8.38 8.13 -29.96
N LEU A 320 -8.45 7.26 -28.97
CA LEU A 320 -9.67 6.59 -28.50
C LEU A 320 -10.35 7.32 -27.33
N GLU A 321 -9.84 8.50 -26.97
CA GLU A 321 -10.44 9.43 -26.00
C GLU A 321 -10.70 8.77 -24.64
N PHE A 322 -9.74 7.98 -24.14
CA PHE A 322 -9.79 7.53 -22.74
C PHE A 322 -9.72 8.73 -21.80
N PRO A 323 -10.64 8.85 -20.82
CA PRO A 323 -10.63 9.95 -19.85
C PRO A 323 -9.34 10.05 -19.04
N CYS A 324 -8.72 8.91 -18.71
CA CYS A 324 -7.50 8.88 -17.92
C CYS A 324 -6.49 7.87 -18.49
N LEU A 325 -5.26 8.35 -18.69
CA LEU A 325 -4.08 7.53 -18.97
C LEU A 325 -3.12 7.63 -17.79
N ASN A 326 -2.73 6.48 -17.25
CA ASN A 326 -1.71 6.36 -16.22
C ASN A 326 -0.42 5.77 -16.81
N MET A 327 0.73 6.19 -16.28
CA MET A 327 2.03 5.58 -16.58
C MET A 327 2.81 5.36 -15.30
N ASP A 328 3.28 4.14 -15.07
CA ASP A 328 4.14 3.82 -13.94
C ASP A 328 5.62 3.93 -14.34
N MET A 329 6.38 4.66 -13.52
CA MET A 329 7.84 4.79 -13.58
C MET A 329 8.46 4.21 -12.31
N ILE A 330 9.62 3.56 -12.42
CA ILE A 330 10.36 3.00 -11.29
C ILE A 330 11.73 3.66 -11.24
N LEU A 331 12.00 4.42 -10.18
CA LEU A 331 13.30 5.04 -9.94
C LEU A 331 14.29 4.01 -9.38
N GLY A 332 15.54 4.09 -9.83
CA GLY A 332 16.66 3.33 -9.25
C GLY A 332 16.68 1.86 -9.68
N LEU A 333 16.29 1.57 -10.92
CA LEU A 333 16.42 0.23 -11.48
C LEU A 333 17.91 -0.15 -11.66
N PRO A 334 18.23 -1.45 -11.81
CA PRO A 334 19.61 -1.92 -11.86
C PRO A 334 20.51 -1.20 -12.89
N GLY A 335 21.40 -0.38 -12.35
CA GLY A 335 22.42 0.38 -13.06
C GLY A 335 21.91 1.65 -13.75
N GLU A 336 20.74 2.16 -13.35
CA GLU A 336 20.38 3.57 -13.56
C GLU A 336 21.12 4.47 -12.57
N GLN A 337 21.47 5.67 -13.01
CA GLN A 337 22.05 6.75 -12.25
C GLN A 337 21.11 7.96 -12.28
N GLU A 338 21.39 8.99 -11.47
CA GLU A 338 20.59 10.22 -11.42
C GLU A 338 20.47 10.88 -12.81
N ALA A 339 21.57 10.92 -13.56
CA ALA A 339 21.60 11.50 -14.91
C ALA A 339 20.68 10.78 -15.93
N ASP A 340 20.31 9.51 -15.69
CA ASP A 340 19.38 8.80 -16.58
C ASP A 340 17.93 9.28 -16.46
N TRP A 341 17.62 10.15 -15.48
CA TRP A 341 16.28 10.68 -15.21
C TRP A 341 16.08 12.14 -15.61
N ASP A 342 17.17 12.87 -15.86
CA ASP A 342 17.11 14.29 -16.25
C ASP A 342 16.77 14.48 -17.75
N ASP A 343 16.98 13.44 -18.57
CA ASP A 343 16.76 13.40 -20.03
C ASP A 343 15.40 12.77 -20.43
#